data_AF-A0AAU4JP80-F1
#
_entry.id   AF-A0AAU4JP80-F1
#
_cell.length_a   1.000
_cell.length_b   1.000
_cell.length_c   1.000
_cell.angle_alpha   90.00
_cell.angle_beta   90.00
_cell.angle_gamma   90.00
#
_symmetry.space_group_name_H-M   'P 1'
#
loop_
_entity.id
_entity.type
_entity.pdbx_description
1 polymer ?
#
loop_
_entity_poly.entity_id
_entity_poly.type
_entity_poly.pdbx_seq_one_letter_code
_entity_poly.pdbx_strand_id
1 'polypeptide(L)'
;MDTIDRLLGEADQAWRGYGVGSADRATLAADLRLDLRAAAADGGDPAQLIGDDVAGFARRLADEAGVQRVRGDYGRILGTALIGALLGVVLGYGLLMAAYPAFVRMVDIPRSIDVPVQLAVAVYYGIPAVVVVTGAVIAVRTRLRDLPRIRRTARLMSVLMPVAGIVITPITVAFAWATDYSLAPSVVVTEMAMVLAALAGATVLARRLSLRERRTAADSPHPDATRVKPA
;
A
#
# COMPACT_ATOMS: atom_id res chain seq x y z
N MET A 1 -10.52 27.19 27.75
CA MET A 1 -10.01 25.98 27.09
C MET A 1 -9.82 24.97 28.21
N ASP A 2 -10.64 23.94 28.25
CA ASP A 2 -10.73 23.04 29.41
C ASP A 2 -9.45 22.20 29.55
N THR A 3 -9.00 21.97 30.79
CA THR A 3 -7.82 21.14 31.12
C THR A 3 -7.88 19.77 30.43
N ILE A 4 -9.08 19.21 30.28
CA ILE A 4 -9.37 17.96 29.57
C ILE A 4 -9.00 18.05 28.08
N ASP A 5 -9.33 19.14 27.39
CA ASP A 5 -9.01 19.30 25.96
C ASP A 5 -7.49 19.43 25.73
N ARG A 6 -6.76 20.05 26.67
CA ARG A 6 -5.29 20.13 26.62
C ARG A 6 -4.65 18.75 26.77
N LEU A 7 -5.08 17.98 27.79
CA LEU A 7 -4.59 16.62 28.04
C LEU A 7 -4.89 15.68 26.87
N LEU A 8 -6.09 15.77 26.29
CA LEU A 8 -6.46 15.01 25.09
C LEU A 8 -5.61 15.38 23.88
N GLY A 9 -5.27 16.67 23.71
CA GLY A 9 -4.39 17.12 22.63
C GLY A 9 -2.96 16.57 22.75
N GLU A 10 -2.40 16.57 23.96
CA GLU A 10 -1.09 16.01 24.26
C GLU A 10 -1.06 14.48 24.08
N ALA A 11 -2.11 13.77 24.55
CA ALA A 11 -2.26 12.33 24.35
C ALA A 11 -2.43 11.95 22.87
N ASP A 12 -3.25 12.69 22.10
CA ASP A 12 -3.40 12.44 20.66
C ASP A 12 -2.07 12.63 19.93
N GLN A 13 -1.32 13.69 20.25
CA GLN A 13 0.01 13.92 19.67
C GLN A 13 0.98 12.78 20.00
N ALA A 14 0.97 12.28 21.23
CA ALA A 14 1.77 11.12 21.64
C ALA A 14 1.36 9.86 20.86
N TRP A 15 0.06 9.59 20.69
CA TRP A 15 -0.44 8.48 19.88
C TRP A 15 -0.09 8.61 18.40
N ARG A 16 -0.06 9.84 17.84
CA ARG A 16 0.43 10.07 16.47
C ARG A 16 1.90 9.69 16.35
N GLY A 17 2.73 10.16 17.29
CA GLY A 17 4.15 9.82 17.36
C GLY A 17 4.41 8.33 17.55
N TYR A 18 3.50 7.63 18.26
CA TYR A 18 3.57 6.20 18.51
C TYR A 18 3.08 5.33 17.32
N GLY A 19 2.40 5.93 16.34
CA GLY A 19 1.92 5.23 15.14
C GLY A 19 0.54 4.59 15.28
N VAL A 20 -0.28 5.10 16.20
CA VAL A 20 -1.68 4.68 16.38
C VAL A 20 -2.54 5.22 15.24
N GLY A 21 -3.42 4.37 14.69
CA GLY A 21 -4.30 4.71 13.57
C GLY A 21 -5.35 5.75 13.95
N SER A 22 -5.83 6.56 12.98
CA SER A 22 -6.76 7.67 13.29
C SER A 22 -8.14 7.24 13.82
N ALA A 23 -8.57 6.00 13.56
CA ALA A 23 -9.80 5.44 14.16
C ALA A 23 -9.56 5.14 15.63
N ASP A 24 -8.53 4.35 15.89
CA ASP A 24 -8.19 3.92 17.24
C ASP A 24 -7.83 5.12 18.12
N ARG A 25 -7.18 6.16 17.57
CA ARG A 25 -6.97 7.44 18.30
C ARG A 25 -8.28 8.14 18.64
N ALA A 26 -9.28 8.12 17.75
CA ALA A 26 -10.58 8.73 18.03
C ALA A 26 -11.36 7.94 19.09
N THR A 27 -11.29 6.60 19.05
CA THR A 27 -11.86 5.73 20.08
C THR A 27 -11.16 5.93 21.43
N LEU A 28 -9.83 5.85 21.47
CA LEU A 28 -9.03 6.11 22.66
C LEU A 28 -9.25 7.52 23.22
N ALA A 29 -9.40 8.53 22.36
CA ALA A 29 -9.71 9.89 22.77
C ALA A 29 -11.13 10.02 23.35
N ALA A 30 -12.10 9.28 22.81
CA ALA A 30 -13.47 9.26 23.32
C ALA A 30 -13.54 8.58 24.69
N ASP A 31 -12.88 7.44 24.85
CA ASP A 31 -12.81 6.69 26.11
C ASP A 31 -12.06 7.51 27.18
N LEU A 32 -10.88 8.05 26.85
CA LEU A 32 -10.12 8.91 27.76
C LEU A 32 -10.89 10.17 28.14
N ARG A 33 -11.67 10.76 27.22
CA ARG A 33 -12.52 11.91 27.54
C ARG A 33 -13.64 11.54 28.51
N LEU A 34 -14.17 10.32 28.44
CA LEU A 34 -15.18 9.82 29.36
C LEU A 34 -14.57 9.65 30.76
N ASP A 35 -13.41 9.02 30.85
CA ASP A 35 -12.69 8.80 32.11
C ASP A 35 -12.30 10.12 32.80
N LEU A 36 -11.78 11.09 32.04
CA LEU A 36 -11.41 12.40 32.59
C LEU A 36 -12.63 13.20 33.06
N ARG A 37 -13.77 13.05 32.40
CA ARG A 37 -15.03 13.68 32.83
C ARG A 37 -15.60 13.01 34.08
N ALA A 38 -15.50 11.69 34.18
CA ALA A 38 -15.89 10.96 35.38
C ALA A 38 -15.02 11.38 36.57
N ALA A 39 -13.70 11.43 36.40
CA ALA A 39 -12.77 11.91 37.43
C ALA A 39 -13.08 13.34 37.90
N ALA A 40 -13.41 14.24 36.96
CA ALA A 40 -13.80 15.61 37.29
C ALA A 40 -15.16 15.68 38.03
N ALA A 41 -16.12 14.83 37.68
CA ALA A 41 -17.43 14.75 38.34
C ALA A 41 -17.31 14.21 39.78
N ASP A 42 -16.36 13.32 40.02
CA ASP A 42 -16.03 12.79 41.35
C ASP A 42 -15.19 13.76 42.19
N GLY A 43 -14.89 14.96 41.69
CA GLY A 43 -14.13 16.00 42.38
C GLY A 43 -12.61 15.80 42.34
N GLY A 44 -12.11 14.84 41.55
CA GLY A 44 -10.70 14.61 41.32
C GLY A 44 -10.10 15.55 40.27
N ASP A 45 -8.79 15.75 40.32
CA ASP A 45 -8.07 16.49 39.28
C ASP A 45 -7.76 15.56 38.08
N PRO A 46 -8.28 15.85 36.87
CA PRO A 46 -7.98 15.07 35.67
C PRO A 46 -6.47 14.94 35.37
N ALA A 47 -5.65 15.90 35.80
CA ALA A 47 -4.20 15.83 35.64
C ALA A 47 -3.56 14.78 36.55
N GLN A 48 -4.11 14.53 37.75
CA GLN A 48 -3.61 13.49 38.65
C GLN A 48 -3.92 12.08 38.15
N LEU A 49 -5.00 11.90 37.37
CA LEU A 49 -5.36 10.61 36.76
C LEU A 49 -4.31 10.15 35.74
N ILE A 50 -3.77 11.09 34.96
CA ILE A 50 -2.78 10.81 33.91
C ILE A 50 -1.35 10.82 34.47
N GLY A 51 -1.09 11.66 35.47
CA GLY A 51 0.24 11.94 36.03
C GLY A 51 1.06 12.89 35.14
N ASP A 52 2.31 13.15 35.57
CA ASP A 52 3.20 14.13 34.90
C ASP A 52 3.69 13.69 33.51
N ASP A 53 3.59 12.40 33.18
CA ASP A 53 4.01 11.84 31.89
C ASP A 53 2.82 11.39 31.03
N VAL A 54 2.16 12.37 30.40
CA VAL A 54 1.05 12.17 29.47
C VAL A 54 1.44 11.26 28.29
N ALA A 55 2.68 11.37 27.81
CA ALA A 55 3.16 10.58 26.68
C ALA A 55 3.37 9.10 27.06
N GLY A 56 3.91 8.82 28.24
CA GLY A 56 4.05 7.48 28.78
C GLY A 56 2.71 6.85 29.11
N PHE A 57 1.77 7.62 29.68
CA PHE A 57 0.40 7.17 29.90
C PHE A 57 -0.29 6.81 28.58
N ALA A 58 -0.23 7.70 27.58
CA ALA A 58 -0.80 7.47 26.26
C ALA A 58 -0.25 6.20 25.59
N ARG A 59 1.05 5.90 25.75
CA ARG A 59 1.66 4.65 25.26
C ARG A 59 1.14 3.41 25.98
N ARG A 60 1.10 3.43 27.33
CA ARG A 60 0.58 2.31 28.12
C ARG A 60 -0.88 2.03 27.79
N LEU A 61 -1.71 3.08 27.70
CA LEU A 61 -3.11 2.98 27.34
C LEU A 61 -3.31 2.38 25.94
N ALA A 62 -2.48 2.77 24.97
CA ALA A 62 -2.51 2.19 23.62
C ALA A 62 -2.06 0.72 23.58
N ASP A 63 -1.07 0.35 24.41
CA ASP A 63 -0.57 -1.04 24.52
C ASP A 63 -1.60 -1.94 25.24
N GLU A 64 -2.27 -1.43 26.29
CA GLU A 64 -3.31 -2.13 27.05
C GLU A 64 -4.60 -2.32 26.23
N ALA A 65 -4.97 -1.33 25.43
CA ALA A 65 -6.08 -1.43 24.48
C ALA A 65 -5.77 -2.36 23.27
N GLY A 66 -4.58 -2.96 23.20
CA GLY A 66 -4.19 -3.90 22.15
C GLY A 66 -4.21 -3.29 20.74
N VAL A 67 -4.04 -1.97 20.64
CA VAL A 67 -4.26 -1.24 19.40
C VAL A 67 -3.14 -1.54 18.40
N GLN A 68 -3.54 -1.95 17.20
CA GLN A 68 -2.58 -2.33 16.17
C GLN A 68 -1.79 -1.11 15.69
N ARG A 69 -0.48 -1.14 15.91
CA ARG A 69 0.46 -0.15 15.41
C ARG A 69 0.39 -0.12 13.88
N VAL A 70 -0.20 0.93 13.33
CA VAL A 70 -0.18 1.22 11.88
C VAL A 70 1.11 1.99 11.58
N ARG A 71 2.26 1.49 12.06
CA ARG A 71 3.54 2.00 11.56
C ARG A 71 3.62 1.50 10.12
N GLY A 72 3.40 2.42 9.20
CA GLY A 72 3.26 2.12 7.79
C GLY A 72 4.55 1.51 7.25
N ASP A 73 4.62 0.18 7.20
CA ASP A 73 5.67 -0.59 6.53
C ASP A 73 5.68 -0.38 4.99
N TYR A 74 5.20 0.78 4.52
CA TYR A 74 5.22 1.19 3.13
C TYR A 74 6.63 1.13 2.56
N GLY A 75 7.66 1.50 3.33
CA GLY A 75 9.06 1.40 2.89
C GLY A 75 9.51 -0.05 2.66
N ARG A 76 9.13 -0.97 3.56
CA ARG A 76 9.47 -2.40 3.43
C ARG A 76 8.69 -3.06 2.30
N ILE A 77 7.42 -2.71 2.13
CA ILE A 77 6.56 -3.17 1.02
C ILE A 77 7.07 -2.62 -0.32
N LEU A 78 7.38 -1.33 -0.39
CA LEU A 78 7.88 -0.69 -1.60
C LEU A 78 9.26 -1.26 -1.98
N GLY A 79 10.17 -1.39 -1.01
CA GLY A 79 11.49 -1.99 -1.24
C GLY A 79 11.40 -3.44 -1.74
N THR A 80 10.50 -4.25 -1.17
CA THR A 80 10.31 -5.64 -1.64
C THR A 80 9.62 -5.72 -3.00
N ALA A 81 8.66 -4.85 -3.27
CA ALA A 81 8.03 -4.74 -4.59
C ALA A 81 9.03 -4.31 -5.66
N LEU A 82 9.90 -3.32 -5.36
CA LEU A 82 10.94 -2.85 -6.26
C LEU A 82 11.99 -3.92 -6.54
N ILE A 83 12.45 -4.65 -5.52
CA ILE A 83 13.37 -5.78 -5.72
C ILE A 83 12.71 -6.86 -6.60
N GLY A 84 11.45 -7.20 -6.33
CA GLY A 84 10.69 -8.16 -7.14
C GLY A 84 10.51 -7.70 -8.59
N ALA A 85 10.22 -6.41 -8.78
CA ALA A 85 10.09 -5.82 -10.10
C ALA A 85 11.42 -5.84 -10.86
N LEU A 86 12.53 -5.47 -10.22
CA LEU A 86 13.87 -5.49 -10.81
C LEU A 86 14.27 -6.90 -11.23
N LEU A 87 14.06 -7.90 -10.36
CA LEU A 87 14.30 -9.30 -10.71
C LEU A 87 13.38 -9.76 -11.84
N GLY A 88 12.12 -9.32 -11.85
CA GLY A 88 11.18 -9.57 -12.93
C GLY A 88 11.63 -8.97 -14.27
N VAL A 89 12.21 -7.76 -14.28
CA VAL A 89 12.78 -7.14 -15.50
C VAL A 89 13.92 -8.01 -16.02
N VAL A 90 14.89 -8.35 -15.16
CA VAL A 90 16.06 -9.15 -15.55
C VAL A 90 15.64 -10.52 -16.09
N LEU A 91 14.72 -11.20 -15.41
CA LEU A 91 14.20 -12.50 -15.83
C LEU A 91 13.36 -12.40 -17.11
N GLY A 92 12.49 -11.39 -17.22
CA GLY A 92 11.64 -11.20 -18.40
C GLY A 92 12.47 -10.90 -19.64
N TYR A 93 13.47 -10.02 -19.51
CA TYR A 93 14.36 -9.68 -20.62
C TYR A 93 15.28 -10.86 -20.98
N GLY A 94 15.81 -11.58 -19.98
CA GLY A 94 16.60 -12.79 -20.20
C GLY A 94 15.79 -13.89 -20.89
N LEU A 95 14.55 -14.12 -20.45
CA LEU A 95 13.64 -15.09 -21.07
C LEU A 95 13.28 -14.68 -22.51
N LEU A 96 13.00 -13.40 -22.75
CA LEU A 96 12.73 -12.89 -24.09
C LEU A 96 13.94 -13.11 -25.01
N MET A 97 15.15 -12.76 -24.57
CA MET A 97 16.38 -12.94 -25.35
C MET A 97 16.71 -14.42 -25.60
N ALA A 98 16.42 -15.30 -24.65
CA ALA A 98 16.63 -16.74 -24.80
C ALA A 98 15.56 -17.42 -25.67
N ALA A 99 14.31 -16.96 -25.58
CA ALA A 99 13.18 -17.51 -26.33
C ALA A 99 13.10 -16.95 -27.74
N TYR A 100 13.57 -15.74 -28.00
CA TYR A 100 13.51 -15.09 -29.31
C TYR A 100 14.14 -15.93 -30.43
N PRO A 101 15.36 -16.49 -30.30
CA PRO A 101 15.94 -17.36 -31.33
C PRO A 101 15.13 -18.63 -31.58
N ALA A 102 14.56 -19.21 -30.52
CA ALA A 102 13.72 -20.42 -30.63
C ALA A 102 12.38 -20.10 -31.30
N PHE A 103 11.78 -18.96 -30.97
CA PHE A 103 10.53 -18.50 -31.56
C PHE A 103 10.70 -18.20 -33.06
N VAL A 104 11.80 -17.51 -33.43
CA VAL A 104 12.13 -17.24 -34.83
C VAL A 104 12.43 -18.52 -35.62
N ARG A 105 13.01 -19.55 -34.99
CA ARG A 105 13.26 -20.85 -35.65
C ARG A 105 12.02 -21.73 -35.77
N MET A 106 11.11 -21.65 -34.80
CA MET A 106 9.92 -22.50 -34.73
C MET A 106 8.74 -21.92 -35.52
N VAL A 107 8.68 -20.59 -35.61
CA VAL A 107 7.77 -19.86 -36.48
C VAL A 107 8.57 -19.38 -37.68
N ASP A 108 8.78 -20.27 -38.64
CA ASP A 108 9.28 -19.91 -39.97
C ASP A 108 8.15 -19.11 -40.65
N ILE A 109 7.98 -17.83 -40.26
CA ILE A 109 6.93 -16.96 -40.79
C ILE A 109 7.27 -16.76 -42.27
N PRO A 110 6.50 -17.32 -43.23
CA PRO A 110 6.73 -17.00 -44.62
C PRO A 110 6.63 -15.48 -44.74
N ARG A 111 7.63 -14.84 -45.36
CA ARG A 111 7.74 -13.37 -45.51
C ARG A 111 6.51 -12.68 -46.12
N SER A 112 5.51 -13.45 -46.55
CA SER A 112 4.23 -13.03 -47.10
C SER A 112 3.11 -12.83 -46.06
N ILE A 113 3.32 -13.17 -44.78
CA ILE A 113 2.34 -12.91 -43.72
C ILE A 113 2.77 -11.66 -42.96
N ASP A 114 2.08 -10.55 -43.21
CA ASP A 114 2.22 -9.33 -42.43
C ASP A 114 1.72 -9.59 -41.00
N VAL A 115 2.65 -9.75 -40.06
CA VAL A 115 2.31 -9.79 -38.64
C VAL A 115 1.79 -8.40 -38.25
N PRO A 116 0.55 -8.29 -37.74
CA PRO A 116 0.03 -7.00 -37.32
C PRO A 116 0.97 -6.36 -36.30
N VAL A 117 1.40 -5.12 -36.54
CA VAL A 117 2.32 -4.37 -35.66
C VAL A 117 1.81 -4.36 -34.22
N GLN A 118 0.50 -4.33 -34.02
CA GLN A 118 -0.13 -4.38 -32.70
C GLN A 118 0.18 -5.69 -31.96
N LEU A 119 0.21 -6.83 -32.67
CA LEU A 119 0.54 -8.12 -32.07
C LEU A 119 2.02 -8.19 -31.69
N ALA A 120 2.91 -7.68 -32.55
CA ALA A 120 4.34 -7.61 -32.27
C ALA A 120 4.63 -6.73 -31.04
N VAL A 121 4.02 -5.55 -30.96
CA VAL A 121 4.11 -4.64 -29.80
C VAL A 121 3.53 -5.30 -28.55
N ALA A 122 2.36 -5.94 -28.65
CA ALA A 122 1.74 -6.61 -27.51
C ALA A 122 2.61 -7.75 -26.95
N VAL A 123 3.25 -8.55 -27.81
CA VAL A 123 4.13 -9.63 -27.39
C VAL A 123 5.43 -9.07 -26.79
N TYR A 124 6.08 -8.14 -27.49
CA TYR A 124 7.40 -7.63 -27.13
C TYR A 124 7.38 -6.82 -25.83
N TYR A 125 6.32 -6.03 -25.60
CA TYR A 125 6.20 -5.21 -24.39
C TYR A 125 5.29 -5.85 -23.32
N GLY A 126 4.29 -6.64 -23.73
CA GLY A 126 3.34 -7.25 -22.81
C GLY A 126 3.95 -8.41 -22.02
N ILE A 127 4.76 -9.27 -22.63
CA ILE A 127 5.41 -10.39 -21.90
C ILE A 127 6.31 -9.87 -20.78
N PRO A 128 7.26 -8.94 -21.02
CA PRO A 128 8.06 -8.36 -19.94
C PRO A 128 7.20 -7.70 -18.87
N ALA A 129 6.17 -6.93 -19.24
CA ALA A 129 5.28 -6.29 -18.28
C ALA A 129 4.58 -7.30 -17.36
N VAL A 130 4.06 -8.41 -17.91
CA VAL A 130 3.43 -9.48 -17.14
C VAL A 130 4.43 -10.13 -16.18
N VAL A 131 5.65 -10.41 -16.63
CA VAL A 131 6.69 -11.02 -15.78
C VAL A 131 7.07 -10.08 -14.64
N VAL A 132 7.21 -8.78 -14.90
CA VAL A 132 7.51 -7.77 -13.88
C VAL A 132 6.42 -7.68 -12.83
N VAL A 133 5.16 -7.56 -13.25
CA VAL A 133 4.02 -7.51 -12.33
C VAL A 133 3.93 -8.78 -11.50
N THR A 134 4.09 -9.95 -12.13
CA THR A 134 4.03 -11.24 -11.45
C THR A 134 5.17 -11.40 -10.45
N GLY A 135 6.40 -11.03 -10.83
CA GLY A 135 7.57 -11.05 -9.95
C GLY A 135 7.41 -10.16 -8.73
N ALA A 136 6.91 -8.94 -8.91
CA ALA A 136 6.62 -8.01 -7.82
C ALA A 136 5.54 -8.55 -6.87
N VAL A 137 4.43 -9.07 -7.41
CA VAL A 137 3.34 -9.64 -6.60
C VAL A 137 3.81 -10.87 -5.83
N ILE A 138 4.58 -11.77 -6.45
CA ILE A 138 5.13 -12.95 -5.79
C ILE A 138 6.10 -12.55 -4.69
N ALA A 139 7.04 -11.63 -4.97
CA ALA A 139 8.02 -11.18 -3.98
C ALA A 139 7.34 -10.58 -2.74
N VAL A 140 6.32 -9.74 -2.93
CA VAL A 140 5.53 -9.18 -1.84
C VAL A 140 4.77 -10.28 -1.09
N ARG A 141 4.17 -11.23 -1.81
CA ARG A 141 3.43 -12.34 -1.20
C ARG A 141 4.32 -13.31 -0.42
N THR A 142 5.56 -13.55 -0.84
CA THR A 142 6.47 -14.52 -0.21
C THR A 142 7.26 -13.92 0.93
N ARG A 143 7.77 -12.69 0.76
CA ARG A 143 8.69 -12.06 1.71
C ARG A 143 7.98 -11.33 2.84
N LEU A 144 6.69 -11.03 2.68
CA LEU A 144 5.87 -10.34 3.68
C LEU A 144 4.69 -11.19 4.15
N ARG A 145 4.85 -12.52 4.17
CA ARG A 145 3.83 -13.49 4.63
C ARG A 145 3.35 -13.20 6.05
N ASP A 146 4.23 -12.68 6.88
CA ASP A 146 3.97 -12.40 8.30
C ASP A 146 3.17 -11.10 8.50
N LEU A 147 3.03 -10.27 7.45
CA LEU A 147 2.22 -9.07 7.54
C LEU A 147 0.72 -9.40 7.41
N PRO A 148 -0.12 -8.80 8.27
CA PRO A 148 -1.56 -9.00 8.19
C PRO A 148 -2.08 -8.58 6.81
N ARG A 149 -2.92 -9.45 6.23
CA ARG A 149 -3.64 -9.25 4.95
C ARG A 149 -2.75 -9.05 3.72
N ILE A 150 -1.53 -9.61 3.71
CA ILE A 150 -0.68 -9.56 2.53
C ILE A 150 -1.33 -10.21 1.31
N ARG A 151 -2.14 -11.27 1.49
CA ARG A 151 -2.90 -11.92 0.39
C ARG A 151 -3.85 -10.96 -0.32
N ARG A 152 -4.52 -10.07 0.42
CA ARG A 152 -5.45 -9.08 -0.15
C ARG A 152 -4.69 -7.92 -0.79
N THR A 153 -3.59 -7.48 -0.17
CA THR A 153 -2.70 -6.46 -0.75
C THR A 153 -2.13 -6.97 -2.08
N ALA A 154 -1.67 -8.23 -2.14
CA ALA A 154 -1.19 -8.88 -3.36
C ALA A 154 -2.29 -8.97 -4.44
N ARG A 155 -3.53 -9.30 -4.07
CA ARG A 155 -4.67 -9.33 -5.01
C ARG A 155 -5.01 -7.93 -5.55
N LEU A 156 -4.92 -6.89 -4.73
CA LEU A 156 -5.10 -5.52 -5.20
C LEU A 156 -3.92 -5.06 -6.08
N MET A 157 -2.69 -5.44 -5.74
CA MET A 157 -1.52 -5.18 -6.59
C MET A 157 -1.64 -5.86 -7.95
N SER A 158 -2.16 -7.09 -8.03
CA SER A 158 -2.36 -7.78 -9.32
C SER A 158 -3.35 -7.09 -10.24
N VAL A 159 -4.20 -6.18 -9.73
CA VAL A 159 -5.12 -5.37 -10.54
C VAL A 159 -4.58 -3.96 -10.75
N LEU A 160 -4.11 -3.30 -9.68
CA LEU A 160 -3.65 -1.91 -9.72
C LEU A 160 -2.34 -1.74 -10.48
N MET A 161 -1.43 -2.72 -10.43
CA MET A 161 -0.16 -2.62 -11.17
C MET A 161 -0.37 -2.67 -12.69
N PRO A 162 -1.18 -3.59 -13.26
CA PRO A 162 -1.54 -3.53 -14.68
C PRO A 162 -2.24 -2.23 -15.07
N VAL A 163 -3.18 -1.75 -14.26
CA VAL A 163 -3.87 -0.48 -14.52
C VAL A 163 -2.88 0.69 -14.53
N ALA A 164 -1.98 0.75 -13.56
CA ALA A 164 -0.92 1.75 -13.55
C ALA A 164 0.00 1.64 -14.78
N GLY A 165 0.31 0.42 -15.22
CA GLY A 165 1.00 0.15 -16.48
C GLY A 165 0.27 0.75 -17.68
N ILE A 166 -1.01 0.42 -17.85
CA ILE A 166 -1.86 0.92 -18.95
C ILE A 166 -1.92 2.46 -18.95
N VAL A 167 -1.97 3.10 -17.79
CA VAL A 167 -2.03 4.56 -17.67
C VAL A 167 -0.67 5.21 -17.90
N ILE A 168 0.42 4.64 -17.37
CA ILE A 168 1.75 5.25 -17.50
C ILE A 168 2.33 5.08 -18.91
N THR A 169 1.98 4.01 -19.64
CA THR A 169 2.44 3.78 -21.01
C THR A 169 2.16 4.96 -21.98
N PRO A 170 0.92 5.46 -22.15
CA PRO A 170 0.69 6.59 -23.04
C PRO A 170 1.39 7.87 -22.56
N ILE A 171 1.58 8.05 -21.25
CA ILE A 171 2.32 9.18 -20.68
C ILE A 171 3.80 9.08 -21.06
N THR A 172 4.42 7.90 -20.90
CA THR A 172 5.82 7.67 -21.31
C THR A 172 5.99 7.79 -22.82
N VAL A 173 5.02 7.33 -23.62
CA VAL A 173 5.05 7.46 -25.08
C VAL A 173 4.96 8.94 -25.49
N ALA A 174 4.08 9.71 -24.86
CA ALA A 174 3.97 11.15 -25.12
C ALA A 174 5.27 11.89 -24.73
N PHE A 175 5.90 11.50 -23.62
CA PHE A 175 7.20 12.05 -23.21
C PHE A 175 8.32 11.68 -24.18
N ALA A 176 8.39 10.42 -24.61
CA ALA A 176 9.34 9.96 -25.61
C ALA A 176 9.17 10.74 -26.91
N TRP A 177 7.92 10.93 -27.36
CA TRP A 177 7.61 11.73 -28.54
C TRP A 177 8.05 13.19 -28.40
N ALA A 178 7.83 13.81 -27.24
CA ALA A 178 8.28 15.18 -26.97
C ALA A 178 9.81 15.33 -26.85
N THR A 179 10.55 14.23 -26.74
CA THR A 179 12.01 14.21 -26.68
C THR A 179 12.64 13.60 -27.94
N ASP A 180 11.87 13.51 -29.03
CA ASP A 180 12.29 12.92 -30.32
C ASP A 180 12.84 11.49 -30.16
N TYR A 181 12.31 10.72 -29.20
CA TYR A 181 12.79 9.39 -28.82
C TYR A 181 14.29 9.35 -28.49
N SER A 182 14.80 10.42 -27.90
CA SER A 182 16.21 10.54 -27.55
C SER A 182 16.64 9.48 -26.54
N LEU A 183 17.73 8.77 -26.87
CA LEU A 183 18.40 7.82 -25.97
C LEU A 183 19.40 8.50 -25.03
N ALA A 184 19.34 9.82 -24.90
CA ALA A 184 20.16 10.54 -23.94
C ALA A 184 19.96 9.98 -22.53
N PRO A 185 21.03 9.79 -21.73
CA PRO A 185 20.91 9.17 -20.41
C PRO A 185 19.88 9.84 -19.49
N SER A 186 19.75 11.17 -19.57
CA SER A 186 18.77 11.94 -18.80
C SER A 186 17.32 11.62 -19.16
N VAL A 187 17.02 11.39 -20.45
CA VAL A 187 15.68 11.03 -20.93
C VAL A 187 15.31 9.63 -20.45
N VAL A 188 16.23 8.66 -20.62
CA VAL A 188 16.04 7.28 -20.16
C VAL A 188 15.83 7.20 -18.65
N VAL A 189 16.65 7.91 -17.86
CA VAL A 189 16.49 7.96 -16.39
C VAL A 189 15.12 8.55 -16.01
N THR A 190 14.65 9.55 -16.74
CA THR A 190 13.33 10.16 -16.51
C THR A 190 12.19 9.18 -16.82
N GLU A 191 12.28 8.45 -17.93
CA GLU A 191 11.31 7.40 -18.27
C GLU A 191 11.25 6.31 -17.21
N MET A 192 12.41 5.83 -16.74
CA MET A 192 12.47 4.86 -15.65
C MET A 192 11.85 5.42 -14.38
N ALA A 193 12.13 6.68 -14.02
CA ALA A 193 11.57 7.32 -12.84
C ALA A 193 10.03 7.42 -12.90
N MET A 194 9.47 7.77 -14.06
CA MET A 194 8.01 7.84 -14.26
C MET A 194 7.35 6.47 -14.04
N VAL A 195 7.91 5.41 -14.64
CA VAL A 195 7.39 4.04 -14.47
C VAL A 195 7.49 3.59 -13.01
N LEU A 196 8.64 3.81 -12.36
CA LEU A 196 8.84 3.47 -10.95
C LEU A 196 7.88 4.22 -10.04
N ALA A 197 7.63 5.50 -10.30
CA ALA A 197 6.67 6.31 -9.54
C ALA A 197 5.24 5.76 -9.68
N ALA A 198 4.81 5.38 -10.88
CA ALA A 198 3.50 4.78 -11.12
C ALA A 198 3.33 3.45 -10.37
N LEU A 199 4.34 2.57 -10.44
CA LEU A 199 4.32 1.28 -9.73
C LEU A 199 4.35 1.46 -8.21
N ALA A 200 5.13 2.41 -7.71
CA ALA A 200 5.17 2.77 -6.30
C ALA A 200 3.82 3.29 -5.82
N GLY A 201 3.21 4.21 -6.58
CA GLY A 201 1.88 4.75 -6.32
C GLY A 201 0.82 3.65 -6.26
N ALA A 202 0.81 2.74 -7.24
CA ALA A 202 -0.11 1.59 -7.28
C ALA A 202 0.05 0.67 -6.05
N THR A 203 1.29 0.42 -5.64
CA THR A 203 1.61 -0.42 -4.46
C THR A 203 1.13 0.24 -3.17
N VAL A 204 1.41 1.54 -3.00
CA VAL A 204 0.95 2.31 -1.83
C VAL A 204 -0.57 2.40 -1.80
N LEU A 205 -1.22 2.62 -2.94
CA LEU A 205 -2.68 2.67 -3.06
C LEU A 205 -3.32 1.32 -2.73
N ALA A 206 -2.77 0.21 -3.24
CA ALA A 206 -3.22 -1.14 -2.92
C ALA A 206 -3.20 -1.42 -1.41
N ARG A 207 -2.13 -0.97 -0.73
CA ARG A 207 -2.02 -1.08 0.72
C ARG A 207 -3.01 -0.18 1.45
N ARG A 208 -3.21 1.07 1.00
CA ARG A 208 -4.17 1.99 1.61
C ARG A 208 -5.61 1.47 1.50
N LEU A 209 -5.99 0.93 0.34
CA LEU A 209 -7.32 0.37 0.13
C LEU A 209 -7.55 -0.90 0.97
N SER A 210 -6.56 -1.79 1.07
CA SER A 210 -6.68 -3.02 1.87
C SER A 210 -6.87 -2.75 3.38
N LEU A 211 -6.35 -1.62 3.86
CA LEU A 211 -6.52 -1.15 5.24
C LEU A 211 -7.85 -0.40 5.44
N ARG A 212 -8.30 0.42 4.46
CA ARG A 212 -9.57 1.18 4.54
C ARG A 212 -10.80 0.29 4.64
N GLU A 213 -10.88 -0.78 3.87
CA GLU A 213 -12.05 -1.69 3.89
C GLU A 213 -12.22 -2.43 5.23
N ARG A 214 -11.14 -2.57 6.02
CA ARG A 214 -11.26 -3.09 7.40
C ARG A 214 -12.07 -2.14 8.28
N ARG A 215 -11.81 -0.85 8.12
CA ARG A 215 -12.46 0.20 8.90
C ARG A 215 -13.97 0.13 8.70
N THR A 216 -14.39 0.05 7.43
CA THR A 216 -15.80 -0.11 7.06
C THR A 216 -16.41 -1.42 7.60
N ALA A 217 -15.67 -2.53 7.59
CA ALA A 217 -16.17 -3.81 8.11
C ALA A 217 -16.21 -3.89 9.65
N ALA A 218 -15.37 -3.13 10.35
CA ALA A 218 -15.37 -3.03 11.81
C ALA A 218 -16.41 -2.01 12.31
N ASP A 219 -16.69 -0.97 11.52
CA ASP A 219 -17.71 0.05 11.79
C ASP A 219 -19.13 -0.43 11.43
N SER A 220 -19.28 -1.58 10.77
CA SER A 220 -20.60 -2.20 10.55
C SER A 220 -21.15 -2.66 11.91
N PRO A 221 -22.24 -2.06 12.43
CA PRO A 221 -22.78 -2.43 13.72
C PRO A 221 -23.18 -3.90 13.70
N HIS A 222 -22.64 -4.66 14.65
CA HIS A 222 -23.02 -6.04 14.88
C HIS A 222 -24.54 -6.04 15.15
N PRO A 223 -25.37 -6.72 14.33
CA PRO A 223 -26.80 -6.77 14.57
C PRO A 223 -27.04 -7.58 15.84
N ASP A 224 -27.14 -6.84 16.94
CA ASP A 224 -27.95 -7.09 18.13
C ASP A 224 -28.22 -8.57 18.43
N ALA A 225 -27.23 -9.22 19.05
CA ALA A 225 -27.37 -10.56 19.64
C ALA A 225 -28.12 -10.54 21.00
N THR A 226 -28.81 -9.44 21.33
CA THR A 226 -29.52 -9.27 22.61
C THR A 226 -31.04 -9.18 22.47
N ARG A 227 -31.64 -9.92 21.52
CA ARG A 227 -33.07 -10.21 21.56
C ARG A 227 -33.36 -11.46 22.40
N VAL A 228 -33.17 -11.34 23.72
CA VAL A 228 -33.71 -12.30 24.68
C VAL A 228 -35.23 -12.20 24.63
N LYS A 229 -35.89 -13.24 24.14
CA LYS A 229 -37.35 -13.40 24.24
C LYS A 229 -37.70 -13.59 25.73
N PRO A 230 -38.53 -12.74 26.35
CA PRO A 230 -39.14 -13.11 27.61
C PRO A 230 -40.17 -14.23 27.35
N ALA A 231 -40.10 -15.26 28.17
CA ALA A 231 -41.09 -16.35 28.24
C ALA A 231 -42.26 -15.93 29.14
#